data_AF-A0A8B9YHF9-F1
#
_entry.id   AF-A0A8B9YHF9-F1
#
_cell.length_a   1.000
_cell.length_b   1.000
_cell.length_c   1.000
_cell.angle_alpha   90.00
_cell.angle_beta   90.00
_cell.angle_gamma   90.00
#
_symmetry.space_group_name_H-M   'P 1'
#
loop_
_entity.id
_entity.type
_entity.pdbx_description
1 polymer ?
#
loop_
_entity_poly.entity_id
_entity_poly.type
_entity_poly.pdbx_seq_one_letter_code
_entity_poly.pdbx_strand_id
1 'polypeptide(L)'
;MSDASDCEQPPENTEQTETIPIVDLEPSLALPPPPPEDEWGPIPEHTNVNASRFSFSLYGIIPVILGIFSLLLLMLCGFFGYQYFQSVQESESKMKSFNQWNESFQNKEKKFIQVQKLLDQNKEILEKLQNQNKNMTEALQELKAKGGDGCGSPLSHWVQHRDHCYYQTMKTVSWSECSDLCVFWNATFLNTERSRLMCILKLLAVNQTWLGLSYKEKDNEWKWEDGSLPSGLKWRLPKPSMDFQGKCVYAGVHTVGIDNCTMSSSCLCEKPVCA
;
A
#
# COMPACT_ATOMS: atom_id res chain seq x y z
N MET A 1 19.17 45.42 -4.48
CA MET A 1 18.16 46.38 -4.01
C MET A 1 17.36 45.64 -2.97
N SER A 2 17.80 45.70 -1.71
CA SER A 2 17.29 46.64 -0.68
C SER A 2 15.97 46.12 -0.12
N ASP A 3 15.68 46.04 1.17
CA ASP A 3 16.37 46.22 2.45
C ASP A 3 15.31 45.85 3.50
N ALA A 4 15.73 45.24 4.62
CA ALA A 4 15.25 45.43 6.01
C ALA A 4 13.72 45.30 6.33
N SER A 5 13.21 45.01 7.52
CA SER A 5 13.64 44.93 8.92
C SER A 5 12.49 44.17 9.63
N ASP A 6 12.74 43.07 10.34
CA ASP A 6 12.94 42.97 11.80
C ASP A 6 11.76 43.45 12.70
N CYS A 7 11.34 42.57 13.62
CA CYS A 7 11.02 42.82 15.04
C CYS A 7 10.30 41.61 15.70
N GLU A 8 11.05 40.94 16.59
CA GLU A 8 10.70 40.39 17.93
C GLU A 8 9.40 40.94 18.60
N GLN A 9 8.67 40.30 19.54
CA GLN A 9 8.85 39.15 20.45
C GLN A 9 7.45 38.65 20.97
N PRO A 10 7.37 37.51 21.69
CA PRO A 10 6.18 36.83 22.24
C PRO A 10 5.97 37.16 23.76
N PRO A 11 5.35 36.28 24.59
CA PRO A 11 3.99 35.76 24.66
C PRO A 11 3.24 36.28 25.92
N GLU A 12 1.91 36.13 26.00
CA GLU A 12 1.17 36.35 27.26
C GLU A 12 0.66 35.02 27.82
N ASN A 13 1.38 34.55 28.84
CA ASN A 13 1.01 33.45 29.74
C ASN A 13 0.27 34.07 30.94
N THR A 14 -0.95 33.63 31.23
CA THR A 14 -1.60 33.88 32.53
C THR A 14 -1.68 32.57 33.30
N GLU A 15 -0.67 32.42 34.14
CA GLU A 15 -0.51 31.45 35.20
C GLU A 15 -1.50 31.78 36.33
N GLN A 16 -2.37 30.84 36.72
CA GLN A 16 -3.14 30.95 37.96
C GLN A 16 -2.54 29.99 38.99
N THR A 17 -1.96 30.64 39.99
CA THR A 17 -1.23 30.18 41.17
C THR A 17 -2.12 29.35 42.11
N GLU A 18 -1.67 28.13 42.43
CA GLU A 18 -2.02 27.43 43.67
C GLU A 18 -1.46 28.19 44.87
N THR A 19 -2.25 28.36 45.93
CA THR A 19 -1.71 28.79 47.23
C THR A 19 -2.20 27.84 48.31
N ILE A 20 -1.23 27.07 48.82
CA ILE A 20 -1.28 26.24 50.03
C ILE A 20 -1.27 27.17 51.24
N PRO A 21 -2.11 26.99 52.27
CA PRO A 21 -1.92 27.69 53.53
C PRO A 21 -0.86 26.96 54.37
N ILE A 22 0.24 27.67 54.60
CA ILE A 22 1.32 27.33 55.53
C ILE A 22 0.81 27.52 56.96
N VAL A 23 1.07 26.51 57.78
CA VAL A 23 1.02 26.52 59.25
C VAL A 23 2.15 27.42 59.74
N ASP A 24 1.83 28.44 60.53
CA ASP A 24 2.82 29.17 61.31
C ASP A 24 2.48 29.17 62.79
N LEU A 25 3.55 29.01 63.56
CA LEU A 25 3.60 28.79 64.99
C LEU A 25 3.19 30.03 65.80
N GLU A 26 2.67 29.69 66.98
CA GLU A 26 2.54 30.46 68.22
C GLU A 26 3.65 31.49 68.48
N PRO A 27 3.29 32.61 69.14
CA PRO A 27 4.07 33.03 70.30
C PRO A 27 3.22 33.34 71.53
N SER A 28 3.71 32.81 72.64
CA SER A 28 3.26 32.97 74.02
C SER A 28 3.51 34.36 74.63
N LEU A 29 2.76 34.63 75.72
CA LEU A 29 3.01 35.51 76.88
C LEU A 29 2.18 36.80 76.99
N ALA A 30 1.13 36.76 77.82
CA ALA A 30 0.98 37.65 78.98
C ALA A 30 -0.22 37.23 79.88
N LEU A 31 0.09 36.90 81.14
CA LEU A 31 -0.74 37.03 82.36
C LEU A 31 -0.25 38.32 83.09
N PRO A 32 -0.92 38.94 84.11
CA PRO A 32 -2.07 38.53 84.95
C PRO A 32 -3.09 39.73 85.12
N PRO A 33 -3.99 39.93 86.15
CA PRO A 33 -3.97 39.58 87.59
C PRO A 33 -5.19 38.75 88.12
N PRO A 34 -5.11 38.16 89.34
CA PRO A 34 -6.22 37.48 90.01
C PRO A 34 -6.83 38.38 91.15
N PRO A 35 -7.75 37.89 92.01
CA PRO A 35 -9.12 38.40 92.19
C PRO A 35 -9.31 39.21 93.50
N PRO A 36 -10.53 39.68 93.83
CA PRO A 36 -10.92 39.91 95.21
C PRO A 36 -11.67 38.69 95.76
N GLU A 37 -11.22 38.26 96.93
CA GLU A 37 -11.87 37.34 97.87
C GLU A 37 -13.02 38.05 98.62
N ASP A 38 -13.63 37.33 99.56
CA ASP A 38 -14.77 37.67 100.44
C ASP A 38 -16.11 37.15 99.86
N GLU A 39 -16.90 36.29 100.50
CA GLU A 39 -17.11 36.11 101.94
C GLU A 39 -17.82 34.75 102.19
N TRP A 40 -17.45 34.07 103.28
CA TRP A 40 -17.97 32.77 103.69
C TRP A 40 -19.39 32.84 104.28
N GLY A 41 -20.26 31.91 103.90
CA GLY A 41 -21.48 31.56 104.64
C GLY A 41 -21.46 30.07 105.02
N PRO A 42 -21.79 29.67 106.27
CA PRO A 42 -21.45 28.35 106.79
C PRO A 42 -22.46 27.25 106.40
N ILE A 43 -21.91 26.05 106.27
CA ILE A 43 -22.57 24.74 106.21
C ILE A 43 -23.12 24.38 107.61
N PRO A 44 -24.25 23.67 107.71
CA PRO A 44 -24.45 22.72 108.79
C PRO A 44 -24.53 21.29 108.24
N GLU A 45 -23.48 20.51 108.51
CA GLU A 45 -23.57 19.05 108.57
C GLU A 45 -24.20 18.68 109.92
N HIS A 46 -25.35 18.00 109.88
CA HIS A 46 -25.71 17.10 110.95
C HIS A 46 -25.51 15.67 110.48
N THR A 47 -24.47 15.09 111.07
CA THR A 47 -24.07 13.70 111.07
C THR A 47 -25.20 12.73 111.40
N ASN A 48 -25.33 11.75 110.49
CA ASN A 48 -25.25 10.31 110.76
C ASN A 48 -26.48 9.55 111.32
N VAL A 49 -26.53 8.32 110.81
CA VAL A 49 -27.18 7.10 111.28
C VAL A 49 -28.62 6.88 110.80
N ASN A 50 -28.73 6.12 109.71
CA ASN A 50 -29.38 4.81 109.81
C ASN A 50 -28.98 3.90 108.65
N ALA A 51 -28.11 2.94 108.95
CA ALA A 51 -28.19 1.65 108.30
C ALA A 51 -29.53 1.02 108.71
N SER A 52 -30.48 0.90 107.78
CA SER A 52 -30.98 -0.41 107.37
C SER A 52 -32.13 -0.31 106.36
N ARG A 53 -32.15 -1.33 105.49
CA ARG A 53 -33.27 -1.86 104.70
C ARG A 53 -33.80 -0.98 103.58
N PHE A 54 -33.27 -1.17 102.37
CA PHE A 54 -34.05 -1.46 101.15
C PHE A 54 -33.16 -2.13 100.09
N SER A 55 -32.42 -3.14 100.50
CA SER A 55 -31.73 -4.08 99.61
C SER A 55 -32.72 -5.10 99.05
N PHE A 56 -33.64 -4.68 98.15
CA PHE A 56 -34.48 -5.61 97.37
C PHE A 56 -34.95 -5.09 96.00
N SER A 57 -34.68 -3.82 95.61
CA SER A 57 -35.12 -3.26 94.31
C SER A 57 -34.01 -3.15 93.23
N LEU A 58 -32.73 -3.08 93.63
CA LEU A 58 -31.61 -2.94 92.67
C LEU A 58 -31.36 -4.21 91.83
N TYR A 59 -31.65 -5.41 92.35
CA TYR A 59 -31.45 -6.67 91.62
C TYR A 59 -32.39 -6.84 90.42
N GLY A 60 -33.54 -6.16 90.39
CA GLY A 60 -34.46 -6.15 89.24
C GLY A 60 -34.11 -5.11 88.18
N ILE A 61 -33.42 -4.03 88.55
CA ILE A 61 -33.08 -2.92 87.64
C ILE A 61 -31.85 -3.25 86.79
N ILE A 62 -30.85 -3.94 87.35
CA ILE A 62 -29.63 -4.36 86.64
C ILE A 62 -29.93 -5.19 85.37
N PRO A 63 -30.74 -6.26 85.40
CA PRO A 63 -31.05 -7.03 84.19
C PRO A 63 -31.86 -6.22 83.18
N VAL A 64 -32.69 -5.26 83.63
CA VAL A 64 -33.42 -4.35 82.74
C VAL A 64 -32.46 -3.41 82.02
N ILE A 65 -31.51 -2.83 82.73
CA ILE A 65 -30.47 -1.96 82.15
C ILE A 65 -29.59 -2.75 81.17
N LEU A 66 -29.12 -3.95 81.55
CA LEU A 66 -28.32 -4.81 80.67
C LEU A 66 -29.11 -5.23 79.42
N GLY A 67 -30.40 -5.50 79.56
CA GLY A 67 -31.29 -5.77 78.43
C GLY A 67 -31.37 -4.60 77.46
N ILE A 68 -31.53 -3.37 77.97
CA ILE A 68 -31.54 -2.15 77.15
C ILE A 68 -30.20 -1.95 76.44
N PHE A 69 -29.08 -2.07 77.16
CA PHE A 69 -27.75 -1.97 76.54
C PHE A 69 -27.52 -3.04 75.46
N SER A 70 -27.96 -4.28 75.70
CA SER A 70 -27.89 -5.35 74.72
C SER A 70 -28.72 -5.03 73.47
N LEU A 71 -29.93 -4.49 73.63
CA LEU A 71 -30.78 -4.08 72.51
C LEU A 71 -30.15 -2.93 71.72
N LEU A 72 -29.55 -1.93 72.39
CA LEU A 72 -28.84 -0.84 71.74
C LEU A 72 -27.62 -1.33 70.95
N LEU A 73 -26.85 -2.26 71.50
CA LEU A 73 -25.72 -2.88 70.79
C LEU A 73 -26.18 -3.66 69.55
N LEU A 74 -27.28 -4.40 69.64
CA LEU A 74 -27.84 -5.12 68.50
C LEU A 74 -28.31 -4.16 67.39
N MET A 75 -28.92 -3.04 67.76
CA MET A 75 -29.32 -2.00 66.80
C MET A 75 -28.12 -1.36 66.11
N LEU A 76 -27.04 -1.07 66.85
CA LEU A 76 -25.80 -0.54 66.27
C LEU A 76 -25.13 -1.56 65.34
N CYS A 77 -25.00 -2.82 65.75
CA CYS A 77 -24.47 -3.89 64.90
C CYS A 77 -25.30 -4.09 63.64
N GLY A 78 -26.63 -4.00 63.74
CA GLY A 78 -27.53 -4.05 62.59
C GLY A 78 -27.31 -2.89 61.63
N PHE A 79 -27.16 -1.67 62.15
CA PHE A 79 -26.90 -0.48 61.33
C PHE A 79 -25.54 -0.55 60.62
N PHE A 80 -24.47 -0.90 61.32
CA PHE A 80 -23.15 -1.06 60.71
C PHE A 80 -23.10 -2.24 59.73
N GLY A 81 -23.78 -3.34 60.04
CA GLY A 81 -23.93 -4.48 59.13
C GLY A 81 -24.67 -4.11 57.85
N TYR A 82 -25.74 -3.31 57.96
CA TYR A 82 -26.48 -2.78 56.81
C TYR A 82 -25.62 -1.85 55.94
N GLN A 83 -24.90 -0.90 56.56
CA GLN A 83 -23.98 0.01 55.84
C GLN A 83 -22.87 -0.76 55.11
N TYR A 84 -22.27 -1.74 55.79
CA TYR A 84 -21.26 -2.61 55.20
C TYR A 84 -21.83 -3.39 54.01
N PHE A 85 -22.98 -4.04 54.18
CA PHE A 85 -23.64 -4.79 53.12
C PHE A 85 -23.99 -3.90 51.91
N GLN A 86 -24.50 -2.69 52.15
CA GLN A 86 -24.80 -1.71 51.11
C GLN A 86 -23.53 -1.32 50.33
N SER A 87 -22.42 -1.06 51.03
CA SER A 87 -21.14 -0.71 50.41
C SER A 87 -20.57 -1.84 49.54
N VAL A 88 -20.71 -3.09 49.99
CA VAL A 88 -20.26 -4.27 49.25
C VAL A 88 -21.09 -4.46 47.98
N GLN A 89 -22.42 -4.33 48.06
CA GLN A 89 -23.28 -4.50 46.90
C GLN A 89 -23.06 -3.42 45.83
N GLU A 90 -22.83 -2.17 46.25
CA GLU A 90 -22.44 -1.09 45.34
C GLU A 90 -21.09 -1.37 44.66
N SER A 91 -20.11 -1.87 45.42
CA SER A 91 -18.78 -2.20 44.90
C SER A 91 -18.81 -3.29 43.82
N GLU A 92 -19.67 -4.31 43.96
CA GLU A 92 -19.81 -5.39 42.98
C GLU A 92 -20.36 -4.88 41.65
N SER A 93 -21.34 -3.98 41.69
CA SER A 93 -21.94 -3.37 40.49
C SER A 93 -20.93 -2.50 39.73
N LYS A 94 -20.13 -1.71 40.46
CA LYS A 94 -19.03 -0.90 39.90
C LYS A 94 -17.91 -1.77 39.34
N MET A 95 -17.61 -2.90 39.98
CA MET A 95 -16.62 -3.85 39.48
C MET A 95 -17.06 -4.49 38.16
N LYS A 96 -18.34 -4.83 38.00
CA LYS A 96 -18.88 -5.36 36.73
C LYS A 96 -18.78 -4.34 35.60
N SER A 97 -19.14 -3.09 35.85
CA SER A 97 -19.02 -2.03 34.84
C SER A 97 -17.56 -1.71 34.50
N PHE A 98 -16.66 -1.73 35.49
CA PHE A 98 -15.23 -1.57 35.28
C PHE A 98 -14.64 -2.72 34.45
N ASN A 99 -15.00 -3.97 34.76
CA ASN A 99 -14.56 -5.14 33.99
C ASN A 99 -15.04 -5.08 32.54
N GLN A 100 -16.31 -4.73 32.33
CA GLN A 100 -16.86 -4.54 30.99
C GLN A 100 -16.15 -3.42 30.22
N TRP A 101 -15.86 -2.30 30.89
CA TRP A 101 -15.11 -1.19 30.29
C TRP A 101 -13.67 -1.60 29.96
N ASN A 102 -13.01 -2.36 30.84
CA ASN A 102 -11.67 -2.88 30.63
C ASN A 102 -11.61 -3.82 29.42
N GLU A 103 -12.57 -4.75 29.29
CA GLU A 103 -12.68 -5.62 28.10
C GLU A 103 -12.90 -4.81 26.81
N SER A 104 -13.72 -3.76 26.86
CA SER A 104 -13.95 -2.85 25.74
C SER A 104 -12.67 -2.10 25.34
N PHE A 105 -11.90 -1.63 26.32
CA PHE A 105 -10.63 -0.95 26.10
C PHE A 105 -9.60 -1.89 25.46
N GLN A 106 -9.45 -3.10 26.01
CA GLN A 106 -8.58 -4.15 25.44
C GLN A 106 -8.96 -4.52 24.01
N ASN A 107 -10.27 -4.56 23.69
CA ASN A 107 -10.73 -4.81 22.33
C ASN A 107 -10.38 -3.66 21.36
N LYS A 108 -10.47 -2.40 21.82
CA LYS A 108 -10.06 -1.23 21.02
C LYS A 108 -8.55 -1.25 20.76
N GLU A 109 -7.76 -1.58 21.77
CA GLU A 109 -6.31 -1.72 21.65
C GLU A 109 -5.93 -2.80 20.63
N LYS A 110 -6.54 -3.99 20.70
CA LYS A 110 -6.33 -5.06 19.71
C LYS A 110 -6.65 -4.61 18.28
N LYS A 111 -7.74 -3.87 18.09
CA LYS A 111 -8.10 -3.30 16.78
C LYS A 111 -7.07 -2.29 16.30
N PHE A 112 -6.57 -1.44 17.19
CA PHE A 112 -5.53 -0.46 16.85
C PHE A 112 -4.24 -1.16 16.38
N ILE A 113 -3.79 -2.18 17.12
CA ILE A 113 -2.62 -2.99 16.72
C ILE A 113 -2.84 -3.68 15.38
N GLN A 114 -4.05 -4.18 15.11
CA GLN A 114 -4.39 -4.78 13.82
C GLN A 114 -4.35 -3.78 12.67
N VAL A 115 -4.86 -2.56 12.87
CA VAL A 115 -4.79 -1.48 11.88
C VAL A 115 -3.35 -1.04 11.64
N GLN A 116 -2.54 -0.94 12.69
CA GLN A 116 -1.11 -0.61 12.57
C GLN A 116 -0.38 -1.65 11.71
N LYS A 117 -0.62 -2.93 11.97
CA LYS A 117 -0.06 -4.02 11.15
C LYS A 117 -0.48 -3.91 9.68
N LEU A 118 -1.74 -3.56 9.42
CA LEU A 118 -2.22 -3.37 8.05
C LEU A 118 -1.53 -2.17 7.37
N LEU A 119 -1.29 -1.09 8.12
CA LEU A 119 -0.58 0.08 7.62
C LEU A 119 0.87 -0.28 7.25
N ASP A 120 1.56 -1.06 8.09
CA ASP A 120 2.92 -1.50 7.84
C ASP A 120 2.98 -2.43 6.61
N GLN A 121 2.02 -3.36 6.47
CA GLN A 121 1.89 -4.20 5.28
C GLN A 121 1.63 -3.38 4.00
N ASN A 122 0.75 -2.40 4.07
CA ASN A 122 0.46 -1.51 2.94
C ASN A 122 1.69 -0.68 2.55
N LYS A 123 2.51 -0.25 3.52
CA LYS A 123 3.77 0.45 3.26
C LYS A 123 4.76 -0.44 2.51
N GLU A 124 4.95 -1.69 2.93
CA GLU A 124 5.82 -2.65 2.24
C GLU A 124 5.36 -2.92 0.80
N ILE A 125 4.05 -3.06 0.59
CA ILE A 125 3.46 -3.20 -0.75
C ILE A 125 3.76 -1.96 -1.62
N LEU A 126 3.64 -0.75 -1.06
CA LEU A 126 3.92 0.48 -1.78
C LEU A 126 5.39 0.58 -2.19
N GLU A 127 6.32 0.25 -1.29
CA GLU A 127 7.76 0.22 -1.59
C GLU A 127 8.08 -0.80 -2.70
N LYS A 128 7.44 -1.98 -2.65
CA LYS A 128 7.58 -3.00 -3.70
C LYS A 128 7.06 -2.51 -5.05
N LEU A 129 5.89 -1.88 -5.08
CA LEU A 129 5.32 -1.30 -6.31
C LEU A 129 6.20 -0.18 -6.87
N GLN A 130 6.73 0.68 -6.01
CA GLN A 130 7.66 1.73 -6.42
C GLN A 130 8.94 1.16 -7.02
N ASN A 131 9.52 0.13 -6.39
CA ASN A 131 10.71 -0.54 -6.91
C ASN A 131 10.44 -1.23 -8.26
N GLN A 132 9.27 -1.87 -8.40
CA GLN A 132 8.86 -2.45 -9.69
C GLN A 132 8.70 -1.37 -10.76
N ASN A 133 8.03 -0.25 -10.46
CA ASN A 133 7.88 0.86 -11.40
C ASN A 133 9.23 1.46 -11.80
N LYS A 134 10.17 1.59 -10.86
CA LYS A 134 11.53 2.05 -11.13
C LYS A 134 12.25 1.09 -12.09
N ASN A 135 12.25 -0.22 -11.79
CA ASN A 135 12.85 -1.23 -12.66
C ASN A 135 12.21 -1.22 -14.07
N MET A 136 10.88 -1.12 -14.15
CA MET A 136 10.18 -0.99 -15.44
C MET A 136 10.60 0.28 -16.20
N THR A 137 10.79 1.40 -15.50
CA THR A 137 11.22 2.66 -16.10
C THR A 137 12.65 2.59 -16.60
N GLU A 138 13.56 1.98 -15.83
CA GLU A 138 14.95 1.74 -16.23
C GLU A 138 15.02 0.82 -17.46
N ALA A 139 14.26 -0.29 -17.45
CA ALA A 139 14.14 -1.16 -18.61
C ALA A 139 13.58 -0.43 -19.85
N LEU A 140 12.60 0.46 -19.68
CA LEU A 140 12.08 1.30 -20.78
C LEU A 140 13.12 2.29 -21.29
N GLN A 141 13.91 2.89 -20.40
CA GLN A 141 14.99 3.79 -20.78
C GLN A 141 16.10 3.04 -21.52
N GLU A 142 16.46 1.84 -21.08
CA GLU A 142 17.41 0.97 -21.78
C GLU A 142 16.88 0.54 -23.16
N LEU A 143 15.59 0.20 -23.26
CA LEU A 143 14.96 -0.11 -24.54
C LEU A 143 14.93 1.10 -25.48
N LYS A 144 14.72 2.31 -24.95
CA LYS A 144 14.78 3.55 -25.73
C LYS A 144 16.21 3.91 -26.15
N ALA A 145 17.19 3.68 -25.28
CA ALA A 145 18.61 3.89 -25.59
C ALA A 145 19.16 2.87 -26.60
N LYS A 146 18.65 1.63 -26.57
CA LYS A 146 18.89 0.61 -27.61
C LYS A 146 18.01 0.79 -28.85
N GLY A 147 16.99 1.66 -28.77
CA GLY A 147 16.08 2.03 -29.84
C GLY A 147 16.49 3.34 -30.53
N GLY A 148 17.80 3.58 -30.70
CA GLY A 148 18.30 4.65 -31.56
C GLY A 148 18.09 4.28 -33.02
N ASP A 149 17.23 5.04 -33.71
CA ASP A 149 16.91 4.99 -35.14
C ASP A 149 16.45 3.64 -35.72
N GLY A 150 15.50 3.00 -35.04
CA GLY A 150 14.70 1.90 -35.58
C GLY A 150 14.01 2.28 -36.90
N CYS A 151 14.50 1.73 -38.02
CA CYS A 151 13.92 1.85 -39.37
C CYS A 151 13.57 3.26 -39.89
N GLY A 152 14.08 4.30 -39.23
CA GLY A 152 13.83 5.71 -39.53
C GLY A 152 12.71 6.34 -38.68
N SER A 153 12.38 7.59 -38.98
CA SER A 153 11.34 8.34 -38.27
C SER A 153 9.95 7.67 -38.36
N PRO A 154 8.99 8.00 -37.50
CA PRO A 154 7.61 7.48 -37.59
C PRO A 154 6.87 7.75 -38.92
N LEU A 155 7.40 8.66 -39.76
CA LEU A 155 6.91 8.95 -41.11
C LEU A 155 7.47 7.98 -42.17
N SER A 156 8.42 7.12 -41.79
CA SER A 156 8.99 6.06 -42.61
C SER A 156 7.94 5.00 -42.88
N HIS A 157 7.75 4.61 -44.14
CA HIS A 157 6.92 3.46 -44.50
C HIS A 157 7.56 2.10 -44.13
N TRP A 158 8.73 2.12 -43.48
CA TRP A 158 9.43 0.94 -43.04
C TRP A 158 8.91 0.46 -41.68
N VAL A 159 8.59 -0.82 -41.61
CA VAL A 159 8.12 -1.46 -40.38
C VAL A 159 9.25 -2.30 -39.80
N GLN A 160 9.60 -2.02 -38.54
CA GLN A 160 10.60 -2.81 -37.82
C GLN A 160 10.02 -4.13 -37.33
N HIS A 161 10.72 -5.22 -37.58
CA HIS A 161 10.51 -6.48 -36.88
C HIS A 161 11.85 -7.08 -36.47
N ARG A 162 12.07 -7.14 -35.15
CA ARG A 162 13.34 -7.56 -34.54
C ARG A 162 14.49 -6.62 -34.98
N ASP A 163 15.50 -7.20 -35.60
CA ASP A 163 16.76 -6.60 -36.03
C ASP A 163 16.70 -6.12 -37.50
N HIS A 164 15.55 -6.19 -38.17
CA HIS A 164 15.40 -5.75 -39.55
C HIS A 164 14.17 -4.84 -39.75
N CYS A 165 14.23 -4.08 -40.84
CA CYS A 165 13.23 -3.17 -41.35
C CYS A 165 12.65 -3.72 -42.63
N TYR A 166 11.33 -3.62 -42.81
CA TYR A 166 10.63 -4.11 -43.99
C TYR A 166 9.80 -3.03 -44.63
N TYR A 167 9.80 -2.98 -45.95
CA TYR A 167 8.97 -2.05 -46.70
C TYR A 167 8.35 -2.75 -47.91
N GLN A 168 7.03 -2.68 -48.01
CA GLN A 168 6.30 -3.07 -49.21
C GLN A 168 6.14 -1.84 -50.11
N THR A 169 6.61 -1.92 -51.36
CA THR A 169 6.48 -0.81 -52.30
C THR A 169 5.02 -0.58 -52.67
N MET A 170 4.62 0.69 -52.76
CA MET A 170 3.31 1.05 -53.30
C MET A 170 3.24 0.84 -54.82
N LYS A 171 4.36 1.06 -55.52
CA LYS A 171 4.47 0.83 -56.97
C LYS A 171 4.54 -0.67 -57.23
N THR A 172 3.76 -1.13 -58.22
CA THR A 172 3.87 -2.48 -58.76
C THR A 172 4.76 -2.47 -60.00
N VAL A 173 5.70 -3.41 -60.05
CA VAL A 173 6.71 -3.53 -61.13
C VAL A 173 7.00 -5.01 -61.41
N SER A 174 7.75 -5.29 -62.48
CA SER A 174 8.23 -6.64 -62.76
C SER A 174 9.18 -7.15 -61.68
N TRP A 175 9.38 -8.47 -61.64
CA TRP A 175 10.25 -9.10 -60.63
C TRP A 175 11.68 -8.57 -60.69
N SER A 176 12.24 -8.36 -61.89
CA SER A 176 13.60 -7.82 -62.04
C SER A 176 13.70 -6.38 -61.54
N GLU A 177 12.69 -5.56 -61.79
CA GLU A 177 12.66 -4.17 -61.30
C GLU A 177 12.51 -4.08 -59.78
N CYS A 178 11.96 -5.11 -59.12
CA CYS A 178 11.90 -5.14 -57.66
C CYS A 178 13.28 -5.15 -57.01
N SER A 179 14.24 -5.88 -57.58
CA SER A 179 15.60 -5.92 -57.06
C SER A 179 16.22 -4.52 -57.10
N ASP A 180 16.12 -3.84 -58.25
CA ASP A 180 16.62 -2.47 -58.45
C ASP A 180 15.94 -1.46 -57.51
N LEU A 181 14.63 -1.57 -57.30
CA LEU A 181 13.90 -0.72 -56.36
C LEU A 181 14.38 -0.89 -54.93
N CYS A 182 14.59 -2.12 -54.47
CA CYS A 182 15.08 -2.35 -53.10
C CYS A 182 16.50 -1.79 -52.93
N VAL A 183 17.37 -1.97 -53.93
CA VAL A 183 18.73 -1.40 -53.92
C VAL A 183 18.70 0.13 -53.88
N PHE A 184 17.79 0.77 -54.63
CA PHE A 184 17.59 2.22 -54.60
C PHE A 184 17.30 2.75 -53.18
N TRP A 185 16.61 1.96 -52.35
CA TRP A 185 16.33 2.31 -50.95
C TRP A 185 17.40 1.85 -49.95
N ASN A 186 18.59 1.45 -50.42
CA ASN A 186 19.66 0.84 -49.61
C ASN A 186 19.15 -0.38 -48.83
N ALA A 187 18.38 -1.23 -49.50
CA ALA A 187 17.80 -2.44 -48.96
C ALA A 187 18.00 -3.61 -49.92
N THR A 188 17.71 -4.82 -49.43
CA THR A 188 17.75 -6.04 -50.22
C THR A 188 16.35 -6.50 -50.55
N PHE A 189 16.18 -7.10 -51.72
CA PHE A 189 14.93 -7.78 -52.05
C PHE A 189 14.75 -8.96 -51.09
N LEU A 190 13.57 -9.10 -50.48
CA LEU A 190 13.34 -10.03 -49.38
C LEU A 190 13.78 -11.46 -49.74
N ASN A 191 14.74 -11.96 -48.97
CA ASN A 191 15.27 -13.31 -49.04
C ASN A 191 15.17 -13.94 -47.65
N THR A 192 14.04 -14.59 -47.35
CA THR A 192 13.80 -15.12 -46.00
C THR A 192 13.09 -16.47 -46.00
N GLU A 193 13.43 -17.29 -45.01
CA GLU A 193 12.79 -18.57 -44.76
C GLU A 193 11.37 -18.45 -44.17
N ARG A 194 10.66 -19.59 -44.13
CA ARG A 194 9.21 -19.71 -43.84
C ARG A 194 8.75 -19.06 -42.54
N SER A 195 9.45 -19.30 -41.43
CA SER A 195 9.01 -18.86 -40.10
C SER A 195 8.96 -17.33 -40.01
N ARG A 196 9.92 -16.68 -40.66
CA ARG A 196 10.04 -15.23 -40.71
C ARG A 196 9.15 -14.61 -41.80
N LEU A 197 9.05 -15.25 -42.98
CA LEU A 197 8.22 -14.79 -44.09
C LEU A 197 6.75 -14.55 -43.69
N MET A 198 6.12 -15.53 -43.04
CA MET A 198 4.69 -15.44 -42.69
C MET A 198 4.42 -14.36 -41.63
N CYS A 199 5.37 -14.13 -40.72
CA CYS A 199 5.28 -13.05 -39.76
C CYS A 199 5.34 -11.68 -40.44
N ILE A 200 6.26 -11.49 -41.39
CA ILE A 200 6.41 -10.23 -42.13
C ILE A 200 5.17 -9.95 -42.98
N LEU A 201 4.67 -10.94 -43.74
CA LEU A 201 3.49 -10.77 -44.58
C LEU A 201 2.25 -10.38 -43.76
N LYS A 202 2.07 -10.98 -42.57
CA LYS A 202 0.98 -10.62 -41.64
C LYS A 202 1.16 -9.23 -41.06
N LEU A 203 2.38 -8.90 -40.63
CA LEU A 203 2.72 -7.60 -40.02
C LEU A 203 2.42 -6.44 -40.98
N LEU A 204 2.73 -6.63 -42.26
CA LEU A 204 2.51 -5.65 -43.33
C LEU A 204 1.14 -5.78 -44.01
N ALA A 205 0.29 -6.72 -43.59
CA ALA A 205 -1.00 -7.03 -44.23
C ALA A 205 -0.89 -7.22 -45.76
N VAL A 206 0.15 -7.93 -46.21
CA VAL A 206 0.47 -8.11 -47.63
C VAL A 206 -0.52 -9.04 -48.31
N ASN A 207 -1.28 -8.51 -49.26
CA ASN A 207 -2.14 -9.32 -50.13
C ASN A 207 -1.33 -10.15 -51.12
N GLN A 208 -0.43 -9.51 -51.87
CA GLN A 208 0.46 -10.15 -52.84
C GLN A 208 1.68 -9.26 -53.11
N THR A 209 2.87 -9.84 -53.01
CA THR A 209 4.15 -9.20 -53.32
C THR A 209 5.10 -10.21 -53.93
N TRP A 210 6.01 -9.75 -54.78
CA TRP A 210 7.13 -10.57 -55.22
C TRP A 210 8.08 -10.87 -54.05
N LEU A 211 8.69 -12.05 -54.09
CA LEU A 211 9.83 -12.42 -53.24
C LEU A 211 11.09 -12.44 -54.08
N GLY A 212 12.27 -12.31 -53.48
CA GLY A 212 13.57 -12.44 -54.15
C GLY A 212 13.91 -13.85 -54.61
N LEU A 213 12.90 -14.66 -54.97
CA LEU A 213 13.01 -16.07 -55.34
C LEU A 213 12.52 -16.27 -56.78
N SER A 214 13.40 -16.81 -57.63
CA SER A 214 13.11 -17.09 -59.03
C SER A 214 13.57 -18.48 -59.45
N TYR A 215 13.06 -18.96 -60.58
CA TYR A 215 13.64 -20.11 -61.24
C TYR A 215 14.96 -19.72 -61.93
N LYS A 216 16.04 -20.48 -61.70
CA LYS A 216 17.33 -20.28 -62.37
C LYS A 216 17.55 -21.38 -63.39
N GLU A 217 17.41 -21.03 -64.67
CA GLU A 217 17.51 -21.96 -65.79
C GLU A 217 18.85 -22.71 -65.84
N LYS A 218 19.96 -22.00 -65.61
CA LYS A 218 21.31 -22.58 -65.66
C LYS A 218 21.52 -23.71 -64.65
N ASP A 219 20.85 -23.62 -63.50
CA ASP A 219 20.99 -24.54 -62.39
C ASP A 219 19.84 -25.55 -62.33
N ASN A 220 18.79 -25.35 -63.15
CA ASN A 220 17.54 -26.11 -63.12
C ASN A 220 16.94 -26.19 -61.70
N GLU A 221 16.96 -25.07 -60.95
CA GLU A 221 16.53 -24.99 -59.55
C GLU A 221 15.87 -23.64 -59.19
N TRP A 222 15.05 -23.64 -58.13
CA TRP A 222 14.57 -22.42 -57.48
C TRP A 222 15.66 -21.86 -56.58
N LYS A 223 16.02 -20.59 -56.75
CA LYS A 223 17.06 -19.93 -55.94
C LYS A 223 16.70 -18.50 -55.60
N TRP A 224 17.13 -18.09 -54.42
CA TRP A 224 17.10 -16.71 -54.00
C TRP A 224 18.07 -15.86 -54.84
N GLU A 225 17.99 -14.53 -54.74
CA GLU A 225 18.88 -13.62 -55.48
C GLU A 225 20.36 -13.82 -55.13
N ASP A 226 20.67 -14.23 -53.90
CA ASP A 226 22.04 -14.56 -53.45
C ASP A 226 22.53 -15.94 -53.94
N GLY A 227 21.69 -16.69 -54.66
CA GLY A 227 21.99 -18.03 -55.18
C GLY A 227 21.75 -19.17 -54.18
N SER A 228 21.32 -18.87 -52.96
CA SER A 228 21.02 -19.89 -51.95
C SER A 228 19.69 -20.62 -52.25
N LEU A 229 19.55 -21.83 -51.69
CA LEU A 229 18.37 -22.67 -51.89
C LEU A 229 17.24 -22.31 -50.92
N PRO A 230 15.98 -22.32 -51.35
CA PRO A 230 14.83 -21.99 -50.51
C PRO A 230 14.40 -23.17 -49.63
N SER A 231 15.32 -23.73 -48.84
CA SER A 231 15.11 -24.86 -47.90
C SER A 231 13.76 -24.79 -47.17
N GLY A 232 13.44 -23.64 -46.57
CA GLY A 232 12.20 -23.40 -45.83
C GLY A 232 10.93 -23.35 -46.70
N LEU A 233 11.04 -23.09 -48.01
CA LEU A 233 9.92 -22.95 -48.94
C LEU A 233 9.79 -24.10 -49.95
N LYS A 234 10.74 -25.05 -50.02
CA LYS A 234 10.77 -26.16 -51.00
C LYS A 234 9.44 -26.90 -51.17
N TRP A 235 8.73 -27.16 -50.07
CA TRP A 235 7.43 -27.86 -50.06
C TRP A 235 6.25 -27.09 -50.68
N ARG A 236 6.34 -25.76 -50.84
CA ARG A 236 5.33 -24.93 -51.53
C ARG A 236 5.64 -24.71 -53.00
N LEU A 237 6.86 -25.05 -53.42
CA LEU A 237 7.31 -24.88 -54.79
C LEU A 237 7.12 -26.21 -55.53
N PRO A 238 6.73 -26.17 -56.81
CA PRO A 238 6.71 -27.35 -57.65
C PRO A 238 8.14 -27.86 -57.84
N LYS A 239 8.26 -29.16 -58.11
CA LYS A 239 9.55 -29.77 -58.45
C LYS A 239 10.16 -29.01 -59.64
N PRO A 240 11.45 -28.61 -59.56
CA PRO A 240 12.12 -27.92 -60.65
C PRO A 240 11.96 -28.64 -62.00
N SER A 241 11.62 -27.89 -63.05
CA SER A 241 11.43 -28.32 -64.43
C SER A 241 11.71 -27.13 -65.35
N MET A 242 12.18 -27.40 -66.56
CA MET A 242 12.42 -26.37 -67.58
C MET A 242 11.16 -25.56 -67.93
N ASP A 243 9.97 -26.09 -67.67
CA ASP A 243 8.68 -25.39 -67.86
C ASP A 243 8.53 -24.14 -66.96
N PHE A 244 9.38 -24.00 -65.94
CA PHE A 244 9.40 -22.85 -65.04
C PHE A 244 10.39 -21.76 -65.48
N GLN A 245 10.95 -21.84 -66.69
CA GLN A 245 11.75 -20.76 -67.25
C GLN A 245 10.94 -19.44 -67.28
N GLY A 246 11.55 -18.36 -66.80
CA GLY A 246 10.89 -17.05 -66.70
C GLY A 246 9.82 -16.96 -65.62
N LYS A 247 9.78 -17.90 -64.67
CA LYS A 247 8.86 -17.90 -63.54
C LYS A 247 9.51 -17.40 -62.25
N CYS A 248 8.74 -16.63 -61.49
CA CYS A 248 9.13 -15.99 -60.25
C CYS A 248 8.09 -16.26 -59.16
N VAL A 249 8.49 -16.15 -57.89
CA VAL A 249 7.65 -16.51 -56.75
C VAL A 249 7.07 -15.26 -56.11
N TYR A 250 5.76 -15.28 -55.85
CA TYR A 250 5.07 -14.27 -55.07
C TYR A 250 4.49 -14.88 -53.79
N ALA A 251 4.23 -14.03 -52.80
CA ALA A 251 3.57 -14.44 -51.57
C ALA A 251 2.60 -13.38 -51.03
N GLY A 252 1.64 -13.87 -50.25
CA GLY A 252 0.71 -13.10 -49.43
C GLY A 252 0.44 -13.84 -48.13
N VAL A 253 -0.36 -13.27 -47.24
CA VAL A 253 -0.64 -13.85 -45.90
C VAL A 253 -1.04 -15.33 -45.94
N HIS A 254 -1.77 -15.76 -46.97
CA HIS A 254 -2.30 -17.12 -47.10
C HIS A 254 -1.80 -17.86 -48.35
N THR A 255 -0.98 -17.22 -49.17
CA THR A 255 -0.66 -17.71 -50.52
C THR A 255 0.84 -17.65 -50.76
N VAL A 256 1.36 -18.70 -51.40
CA VAL A 256 2.68 -18.70 -52.03
C VAL A 256 2.45 -19.30 -53.40
N GLY A 257 2.81 -18.58 -54.44
CA GLY A 257 2.51 -18.94 -55.81
C GLY A 257 3.62 -18.55 -56.77
N ILE A 258 3.43 -18.91 -58.03
CA ILE A 258 4.39 -18.69 -59.11
C ILE A 258 3.68 -17.97 -60.24
N ASP A 259 4.34 -16.96 -60.80
CA ASP A 259 3.83 -16.24 -61.96
C ASP A 259 4.99 -15.85 -62.89
N ASN A 260 4.69 -15.33 -64.07
CA ASN A 260 5.68 -14.81 -65.00
C ASN A 260 6.42 -13.63 -64.38
N CYS A 261 7.75 -13.62 -64.42
CA CYS A 261 8.57 -12.56 -63.85
C CYS A 261 8.28 -11.17 -64.45
N THR A 262 7.67 -11.11 -65.63
CA THR A 262 7.26 -9.88 -66.32
C THR A 262 5.98 -9.26 -65.77
N MET A 263 5.20 -9.98 -64.95
CA MET A 263 3.98 -9.46 -64.35
C MET A 263 4.29 -8.41 -63.28
N SER A 264 3.40 -7.43 -63.14
CA SER A 264 3.55 -6.38 -62.15
C SER A 264 3.04 -6.83 -60.77
N SER A 265 3.88 -6.72 -59.75
CA SER A 265 3.47 -6.86 -58.34
C SER A 265 4.27 -5.91 -57.46
N SER A 266 3.81 -5.73 -56.22
CA SER A 266 4.56 -4.96 -55.22
C SER A 266 5.84 -5.71 -54.84
N CYS A 267 6.84 -4.99 -54.37
CA CYS A 267 8.12 -5.54 -53.93
C CYS A 267 8.23 -5.46 -52.42
N LEU A 268 8.79 -6.48 -51.79
CA LEU A 268 9.05 -6.48 -50.37
C LEU A 268 10.56 -6.37 -50.14
N CYS A 269 11.00 -5.25 -49.59
CA CYS A 269 12.40 -4.95 -49.32
C CYS A 269 12.70 -5.13 -47.83
N GLU A 270 13.94 -5.53 -47.51
CA GLU A 270 14.44 -5.66 -46.14
C GLU A 270 15.81 -5.00 -45.95
N LYS A 271 16.09 -4.49 -44.76
CA LYS A 271 17.43 -4.01 -44.37
C LYS A 271 17.65 -4.18 -42.87
N PRO A 272 18.89 -4.33 -42.38
CA PRO A 272 19.14 -4.35 -40.94
C PRO A 272 18.76 -3.00 -40.30
N VAL A 273 18.37 -3.05 -39.03
CA VAL A 273 18.21 -1.83 -38.21
C VAL A 273 19.59 -1.18 -38.06
N CYS A 274 19.68 0.14 -38.26
CA CYS A 274 20.91 0.88 -38.03
C CYS A 274 21.32 0.72 -36.55
N ALA A 275 22.56 0.28 -36.31
CA ALA A 275 23.15 0.17 -34.98
C ALA A 275 23.87 1.46 -34.59
#